data_AF-X1DYA6-F1
#
_entry.id   AF-X1DYA6-F1
#
_cell.length_a   1.000
_cell.length_b   1.000
_cell.length_c   1.000
_cell.angle_alpha   90.00
_cell.angle_beta   90.00
_cell.angle_gamma   90.00
#
_symmetry.space_group_name_H-M   'P 1'
#
loop_
_entity.id
_entity.type
_entity.pdbx_description
1 polymer ?
#
loop_
_entity_poly.entity_id
_entity_poly.type
_entity_poly.pdbx_seq_one_letter_code
_entity_poly.pdbx_strand_id
1 'polypeptide(L)' 'MGYEEREPIEATVAELKPRMKNVTISFKVISIGEQREIESRRDGSSHRVCDITVGDASGIVQVPLWDD' A
#
# COMPACT_ATOMS: atom_id res chain seq x y z
N MET A 1 -17.12 11.21 19.65
CA MET A 1 -15.64 11.19 19.69
C MET A 1 -15.19 11.54 18.29
N GLY A 2 -14.89 12.82 18.05
CA GLY A 2 -14.68 13.34 16.70
C GLY A 2 -13.46 12.67 16.07
N TYR A 3 -13.64 12.08 14.89
CA TYR A 3 -12.52 11.89 13.99
C TYR A 3 -12.16 13.28 13.48
N GLU A 4 -11.44 14.04 14.30
CA GLU A 4 -10.84 15.30 13.89
C GLU A 4 -10.10 15.03 12.57
N GLU A 5 -10.37 15.87 11.57
CA GLU A 5 -9.64 15.97 10.31
C GLU A 5 -8.16 16.18 10.63
N ARG A 6 -7.44 15.09 10.89
CA ARG A 6 -6.00 15.14 11.06
C ARG A 6 -5.42 15.49 9.71
N GLU A 7 -4.69 16.59 9.65
CA GLU A 7 -3.97 16.98 8.44
C GLU A 7 -3.11 15.81 7.95
N PRO A 8 -3.04 15.59 6.62
CA PRO A 8 -2.16 14.59 6.06
C PRO A 8 -0.72 14.82 6.55
N ILE A 9 -0.09 13.76 7.06
CA ILE A 9 1.33 13.79 7.39
C ILE A 9 2.13 13.33 6.18
N GLU A 10 3.13 14.11 5.80
CA GLU A 10 4.17 13.65 4.87
C GLU A 10 5.10 12.69 5.61
N ALA A 11 5.37 11.53 5.03
CA ALA A 11 6.29 10.54 5.58
C ALA A 11 7.14 9.91 4.47
N THR A 12 8.26 9.32 4.88
CA THR A 12 9.12 8.50 4.02
C THR A 12 8.76 7.02 4.14
N VAL A 13 9.25 6.20 3.19
CA VAL A 13 9.02 4.75 3.19
C VAL A 13 9.49 4.09 4.49
N ALA A 14 10.65 4.48 5.03
CA ALA A 14 11.20 3.89 6.25
C ALA A 14 10.45 4.28 7.54
N GLU A 15 9.65 5.35 7.50
CA GLU A 15 8.89 5.83 8.67
C GLU A 15 7.54 5.14 8.85
N LEU A 16 7.11 4.37 7.84
CA LEU A 16 5.87 3.59 7.87
C LEU A 16 5.79 2.69 9.10
N LYS A 17 4.73 2.87 9.89
CA LYS A 17 4.42 2.07 11.08
C LYS A 17 2.95 1.66 11.06
N PRO A 18 2.61 0.49 11.64
CA PRO A 18 1.22 0.10 11.81
C PRO A 18 0.41 1.19 12.52
N ARG A 19 -0.86 1.34 12.12
CA ARG A 19 -1.84 2.30 12.68
C ARG A 19 -1.59 3.78 12.36
N MET A 20 -0.59 4.13 11.56
CA MET A 20 -0.54 5.47 10.95
C MET A 20 -1.77 5.70 10.07
N LYS A 21 -2.27 6.93 10.03
CA LYS A 21 -3.46 7.35 9.28
C LYS A 21 -3.19 8.69 8.62
N ASN A 22 -3.89 8.98 7.54
CA ASN A 22 -3.76 10.22 6.76
C ASN A 22 -2.29 10.49 6.40
N VAL A 23 -1.67 9.57 5.67
CA VAL A 23 -0.24 9.66 5.31
C VAL A 23 -0.11 9.86 3.81
N THR A 24 0.73 10.80 3.41
CA THR A 24 1.19 10.98 2.03
C THR A 24 2.65 10.58 1.94
N ILE A 25 3.01 9.81 0.92
CA ILE A 25 4.39 9.37 0.67
C ILE A 25 4.68 9.53 -0.82
N SER A 26 5.81 10.14 -1.15
CA SER A 26 6.32 10.23 -2.52
C SER A 26 7.44 9.21 -2.73
N PHE A 27 7.27 8.29 -3.68
CA PHE A 27 8.24 7.24 -3.99
C PHE A 27 8.32 6.99 -5.50
N LYS A 28 9.36 6.26 -5.93
CA LYS A 28 9.48 5.73 -7.29
C LYS A 28 9.05 4.28 -7.34
N VAL A 29 8.42 3.90 -8.45
CA VAL A 29 8.17 2.49 -8.78
C VAL A 29 9.49 1.89 -9.29
N ILE A 30 9.92 0.81 -8.64
CA ILE A 30 11.16 0.10 -8.97
C ILE A 30 10.85 -1.09 -9.89
N SER A 31 9.80 -1.85 -9.57
CA SER A 31 9.33 -2.95 -10.39
C SER A 31 7.83 -3.18 -10.22
N ILE A 32 7.22 -3.72 -11.26
CA ILE A 32 5.81 -4.14 -11.28
C ILE A 32 5.82 -5.66 -11.49
N GLY A 33 5.20 -6.40 -10.58
CA GLY A 33 5.04 -7.84 -10.69
C GLY A 33 3.95 -8.22 -11.70
N GLU A 34 3.77 -9.52 -11.90
CA GLU A 34 2.67 -10.04 -12.69
C GLU A 34 1.37 -10.03 -11.87
N GLN A 35 0.28 -9.70 -12.55
CA GLN A 35 -1.05 -9.79 -11.98
C GLN A 35 -1.49 -11.25 -11.88
N ARG A 36 -2.04 -11.63 -10.73
CA ARG A 36 -2.55 -12.98 -10.47
C ARG A 36 -3.97 -12.94 -9.92
N GLU A 37 -4.75 -13.95 -10.28
CA GLU A 37 -6.07 -14.18 -9.70
C GLU A 37 -5.96 -15.08 -8.47
N ILE A 38 -6.69 -14.72 -7.42
CA ILE A 38 -6.82 -15.54 -6.22
C ILE A 38 -8.29 -15.66 -5.83
N GLU A 39 -8.64 -16.76 -5.15
CA GLU A 39 -9.99 -16.97 -4.65
C GLU A 39 -10.06 -16.70 -3.14
N SER A 40 -11.08 -15.94 -2.72
CA SER A 40 -11.38 -15.70 -1.32
C SER A 40 -11.83 -16.99 -0.64
N ARG A 41 -11.12 -17.38 0.42
CA ARG A 41 -11.48 -18.56 1.22
C ARG A 41 -12.80 -18.39 1.98
N ARG A 42 -13.31 -17.17 2.12
CA ARG A 42 -14.52 -16.87 2.90
C ARG A 42 -15.80 -17.05 2.08
N ASP A 43 -15.78 -16.62 0.82
CA ASP A 43 -16.98 -16.53 -0.03
C ASP A 43 -16.78 -17.04 -1.47
N GLY A 44 -15.57 -17.50 -1.82
CA GLY A 44 -15.27 -18.04 -3.15
C GLY A 44 -15.17 -16.97 -4.24
N SER A 45 -15.18 -15.68 -3.89
CA SER A 45 -15.02 -14.60 -4.86
C SER A 45 -13.60 -14.53 -5.43
N SER A 46 -13.48 -14.22 -6.72
CA SER A 46 -12.19 -14.00 -7.39
C SER A 46 -11.72 -12.58 -7.19
N HIS A 47 -10.47 -12.43 -6.77
CA HIS A 47 -9.76 -11.16 -6.62
C HIS A 47 -8.52 -11.14 -7.50
N ARG A 48 -8.12 -9.95 -7.93
CA ARG A 48 -6.87 -9.73 -8.64
C ARG A 48 -5.88 -9.06 -7.72
N VAL A 49 -4.63 -9.54 -7.71
CA VAL A 49 -3.56 -8.92 -6.93
C VAL A 49 -2.30 -8.76 -7.77
N CYS A 50 -1.63 -7.63 -7.62
CA CYS A 50 -0.33 -7.33 -8.21
C CYS A 50 0.59 -6.73 -7.14
N ASP A 51 1.74 -7.36 -6.92
CA ASP A 51 2.76 -6.80 -6.03
C ASP A 51 3.66 -5.83 -6.80
N ILE A 52 3.73 -4.59 -6.34
CA ILE A 52 4.70 -3.60 -6.84
C ILE A 52 5.80 -3.39 -5.81
N THR A 53 7.03 -3.19 -6.28
CA THR A 53 8.13 -2.75 -5.43
C THR A 53 8.36 -1.27 -5.63
N VAL A 54 8.33 -0.50 -4.55
CA VAL A 54 8.48 0.95 -4.56
C VAL A 54 9.53 1.39 -3.56
N GLY A 55 10.16 2.54 -3.78
CA GLY A 55 11.13 3.07 -2.84
C GLY A 55 11.43 4.55 -3.01
N ASP A 56 11.95 5.14 -1.95
CA ASP A 56 12.50 6.49 -1.90
C ASP A 56 13.95 6.45 -1.37
N ALA A 57 14.53 7.59 -1.01
CA ALA A 57 15.88 7.64 -0.46
C ALA A 57 16.02 6.98 0.93
N SER A 58 14.91 6.76 1.64
CA SER A 58 14.88 6.18 2.99
C SER A 58 14.79 4.65 2.96
N GLY A 59 14.18 4.05 1.94
CA GLY A 59 13.98 2.61 1.89
C GLY A 59 13.11 2.12 0.74
N ILE A 60 12.89 0.81 0.73
CA ILE A 60 12.13 0.06 -0.27
C ILE A 60 11.06 -0.77 0.44
N VAL A 61 9.86 -0.83 -0.13
CA VAL A 61 8.74 -1.64 0.38
C VAL A 61 7.97 -2.29 -0.77
N GLN A 62 7.37 -3.45 -0.50
CA GLN A 62 6.44 -4.11 -1.42
C GLN A 62 5.00 -3.71 -1.07
N VAL A 63 4.23 -3.31 -2.08
CA VAL A 63 2.84 -2.88 -1.94
C VAL A 63 1.95 -3.82 -2.76
N PRO A 64 1.07 -4.61 -2.13
CA PRO A 64 0.08 -5.39 -2.85
C PRO A 64 -1.07 -4.48 -3.28
N LEU A 65 -1.31 -4.38 -4.58
CA LEU A 65 -2.48 -3.73 -5.17
C LEU A 65 -3.57 -4.77 -5.42
N TRP A 66 -4.78 -4.48 -4.97
CA TRP A 66 -5.92 -5.39 -5.05
C TRP A 66 -7.00 -4.79 -5.93
N ASP A 67 -7.62 -5.65 -6.75
CA ASP A 67 -8.78 -5.34 -7.59
C ASP A 67 -8.66 -4.01 -8.36
N ASP A 68 -9.56 -3.05 -8.12
CA ASP A 68 -9.65 -1.74 -8.79
C ASP A 68 -9.60 -0.58 -7.79
#